data_AF-A0A2N6QSA8-F1
#
_entry.id   AF-A0A2N6QSA8-F1
#
_cell.length_a   1.000
_cell.length_b   1.000
_cell.length_c   1.000
_cell.angle_alpha   90.00
_cell.angle_beta   90.00
_cell.angle_gamma   90.00
#
_symmetry.space_group_name_H-M   'P 1'
#
loop_
_entity.id
_entity.type
_entity.pdbx_description
1 polymer ?
#
loop_
_entity_poly.entity_id
_entity_poly.type
_entity_poly.pdbx_seq_one_letter_code
_entity_poly.pdbx_strand_id
1 'polypeptide(L)'
;MNKKLEYFIESKLSKIIKKYSEEEIFYILDSRDNDNFSDKWMQVYEELKVLCPESKSYGLRKRVFSIVNENSMVSDLASYVSDDFGLFSDALQINYNNAWLNGLWIKYKEMEIPYGEIDNIEGNLNNLLG
;
A
#
# COMPACT_ATOMS: atom_id res chain seq x y z
N MET A 1 -8.83 -4.88 13.40
CA MET A 1 -7.80 -4.38 12.48
C MET A 1 -6.47 -5.03 12.87
N ASN A 2 -5.60 -5.34 11.90
CA ASN A 2 -4.43 -6.19 12.15
C ASN A 2 -3.34 -5.41 12.92
N LYS A 3 -2.99 -5.85 14.13
CA LYS A 3 -2.05 -5.14 15.02
C LYS A 3 -0.66 -4.93 14.42
N LYS A 4 -0.19 -5.84 13.56
CA LYS A 4 1.13 -5.72 12.91
C LYS A 4 1.11 -4.60 11.86
N LEU A 5 0.03 -4.54 11.07
CA LEU A 5 -0.17 -3.47 10.10
C LEU A 5 -0.30 -2.10 10.79
N GLU A 6 -1.07 -2.04 11.89
CA GLU A 6 -1.18 -0.83 12.73
C GLU A 6 0.18 -0.37 13.25
N TYR A 7 0.95 -1.29 13.84
CA TYR A 7 2.29 -0.99 14.34
C TYR A 7 3.21 -0.46 13.25
N PHE A 8 3.15 -1.05 12.04
CA PHE A 8 3.95 -0.57 10.92
C PHE A 8 3.59 0.87 10.53
N ILE A 9 2.30 1.18 10.40
CA ILE A 9 1.82 2.53 10.07
C ILE A 9 2.31 3.54 11.10
N GLU A 10 2.20 3.22 12.38
CA GLU A 10 2.59 4.10 13.47
C GLU A 10 4.11 4.31 13.57
N SER A 11 4.90 3.27 13.31
CA SER A 11 6.34 3.28 13.61
C SER A 11 7.23 3.56 12.40
N LYS A 12 6.75 3.31 11.18
CA LYS A 12 7.55 3.32 9.94
C LYS A 12 7.03 4.27 8.87
N LEU A 13 5.72 4.37 8.66
CA LEU A 13 5.17 5.02 7.47
C LEU A 13 5.67 6.46 7.28
N SER A 14 5.57 7.31 8.31
CA SER A 14 6.04 8.70 8.22
C SER A 14 7.55 8.81 7.93
N LYS A 15 8.35 7.84 8.37
CA LYS A 15 9.79 7.78 8.08
C LYS A 15 10.08 7.39 6.64
N ILE A 16 9.22 6.59 6.02
CA ILE A 16 9.32 6.27 4.58
C ILE A 16 9.06 7.53 3.77
N ILE A 17 7.93 8.20 4.04
CA ILE A 17 7.51 9.40 3.29
C ILE A 17 8.59 10.50 3.33
N LYS A 18 9.18 10.75 4.51
CA LYS A 18 10.21 11.79 4.70
C LYS A 18 11.54 11.54 3.99
N LYS A 19 11.75 10.36 3.37
CA LYS A 19 12.97 10.09 2.60
C LYS A 19 13.00 10.79 1.25
N TYR A 20 11.83 11.09 0.71
CA TYR A 20 11.68 11.55 -0.67
C TYR A 20 11.48 13.06 -0.68
N SER A 21 12.15 13.70 -1.62
CA SER A 21 11.84 15.06 -2.05
C SER A 21 10.52 15.10 -2.82
N GLU A 22 9.96 16.28 -2.99
CA GLU A 22 8.74 16.48 -3.77
C GLU A 22 8.92 16.04 -5.24
N GLU A 23 10.08 16.31 -5.85
CA GLU A 23 10.40 15.87 -7.22
C GLU A 23 10.42 14.33 -7.34
N GLU A 24 11.04 13.64 -6.39
CA GLU A 24 11.04 12.17 -6.36
C GLU A 24 9.63 11.61 -6.14
N ILE A 25 8.79 12.27 -5.34
CA ILE A 25 7.39 11.89 -5.17
C ILE A 25 6.63 12.00 -6.49
N PHE A 26 6.79 13.08 -7.24
CA PHE A 26 6.13 13.21 -8.55
C PHE A 26 6.61 12.15 -9.55
N TYR A 27 7.90 11.85 -9.57
CA TYR A 27 8.42 10.74 -10.38
C TYR A 27 7.80 9.38 -9.98
N ILE A 28 7.63 9.13 -8.68
CA ILE A 28 6.96 7.94 -8.17
C ILE A 28 5.50 7.87 -8.63
N LEU A 29 4.77 8.98 -8.57
CA LEU A 29 3.38 9.06 -9.01
C LEU A 29 3.27 8.75 -10.50
N ASP A 30 4.06 9.43 -11.34
CA ASP A 30 4.10 9.19 -12.78
C ASP A 30 4.46 7.73 -13.11
N SER A 31 5.39 7.14 -12.36
CA SER A 31 5.76 5.74 -12.54
C SER A 31 4.66 4.75 -12.14
N ARG A 32 3.77 5.10 -11.21
CA ARG A 32 2.67 4.24 -10.77
C ARG A 32 1.48 4.28 -11.73
N ASP A 33 1.35 5.38 -12.47
CA ASP A 33 0.30 5.56 -13.48
C ASP A 33 0.61 4.83 -14.79
N ASN A 34 1.78 4.20 -14.92
CA ASN A 34 2.07 3.35 -16.06
C ASN A 34 1.27 2.04 -16.05
N ASP A 35 1.06 1.45 -17.22
CA ASP A 35 0.27 0.21 -17.37
C ASP A 35 0.82 -0.93 -16.50
N ASN A 36 2.15 -1.08 -16.40
CA ASN A 36 2.76 -2.19 -15.65
C ASN A 36 2.37 -2.23 -14.16
N PHE A 37 2.34 -1.07 -13.49
CA PHE A 37 1.95 -0.97 -12.09
C PHE A 37 0.44 -0.89 -11.94
N SER A 38 -0.21 0.02 -12.68
CA SER A 38 -1.63 0.31 -12.54
C SER A 38 -2.51 -0.88 -12.89
N ASP A 39 -2.18 -1.66 -13.94
CA ASP A 39 -2.97 -2.85 -14.31
C ASP A 39 -2.93 -3.91 -13.21
N LYS A 40 -1.75 -4.12 -12.60
CA LYS A 40 -1.61 -5.09 -11.50
C LYS A 40 -2.32 -4.64 -10.25
N TRP A 41 -2.22 -3.35 -9.91
CA TRP A 41 -2.94 -2.77 -8.80
C TRP A 41 -4.46 -2.93 -9.00
N MET A 42 -4.96 -2.58 -10.18
CA MET A 42 -6.37 -2.68 -10.54
C MET A 42 -6.87 -4.12 -10.54
N GLN A 43 -6.06 -5.07 -11.03
CA GLN A 43 -6.38 -6.49 -10.96
C GLN A 43 -6.64 -6.93 -9.50
N VAL A 44 -5.71 -6.63 -8.59
CA VAL A 44 -5.85 -7.00 -7.17
C VAL A 44 -7.05 -6.29 -6.53
N TYR A 45 -7.26 -5.01 -6.85
CA TYR A 45 -8.39 -4.24 -6.33
C TYR A 45 -9.73 -4.84 -6.75
N GLU A 46 -9.94 -5.14 -8.03
CA GLU A 46 -11.22 -5.69 -8.51
C GLU A 46 -11.46 -7.12 -7.97
N GLU A 47 -10.41 -7.93 -7.83
CA GLU A 47 -10.52 -9.23 -7.16
C GLU A 47 -10.96 -9.08 -5.70
N LEU A 48 -10.31 -8.19 -4.93
CA LEU A 48 -10.65 -7.95 -3.52
C LEU A 48 -12.02 -7.32 -3.34
N LYS A 49 -12.46 -6.45 -4.25
CA LYS A 49 -13.79 -5.83 -4.22
C LYS A 49 -14.90 -6.87 -4.35
N VAL A 50 -14.69 -7.92 -5.15
CA VAL A 50 -15.63 -9.05 -5.27
C VAL A 50 -15.56 -9.98 -4.05
N LEU A 51 -14.34 -10.30 -3.59
CA LEU A 51 -14.13 -11.27 -2.50
C LEU A 51 -14.37 -10.69 -1.09
N CYS A 52 -14.26 -9.37 -0.93
CA CYS A 52 -14.40 -8.63 0.32
C CYS A 52 -15.43 -7.48 0.16
N PRO A 53 -16.72 -7.79 -0.08
CA PRO A 53 -17.74 -6.77 -0.31
C PRO A 53 -18.00 -5.89 0.92
N GLU A 54 -17.69 -6.40 2.11
CA GLU A 54 -17.76 -5.67 3.39
C GLU A 54 -16.36 -5.20 3.82
N SER A 55 -15.71 -4.41 2.97
CA SER A 55 -14.43 -3.77 3.29
C SER A 55 -14.52 -2.96 4.58
N LYS A 56 -13.60 -3.22 5.51
CA LYS A 56 -13.48 -2.47 6.78
C LYS A 56 -12.29 -1.51 6.75
N SER A 57 -11.69 -1.29 5.58
CA SER A 57 -10.47 -0.51 5.42
C SER A 57 -10.67 1.01 5.54
N TYR A 58 -11.89 1.53 5.45
CA TYR A 58 -12.16 2.98 5.42
C TYR A 58 -11.48 3.76 6.55
N GLY A 59 -11.60 3.27 7.80
CA GLY A 59 -10.97 3.92 8.96
C GLY A 59 -9.43 3.94 8.87
N LEU A 60 -8.84 2.83 8.39
CA LEU A 60 -7.41 2.72 8.15
C LEU A 60 -6.95 3.67 7.03
N ARG A 61 -7.65 3.67 5.89
CA ARG A 61 -7.35 4.52 4.73
C ARG A 61 -7.35 5.99 5.14
N LYS A 62 -8.37 6.46 5.85
CA LYS A 62 -8.43 7.84 6.35
C LYS A 62 -7.22 8.20 7.23
N ARG A 63 -6.80 7.29 8.09
CA ARG A 63 -5.64 7.49 8.95
C ARG A 63 -4.33 7.54 8.15
N VAL A 64 -4.13 6.59 7.24
CA VAL A 64 -2.94 6.53 6.38
C VAL A 64 -2.86 7.79 5.50
N PHE A 65 -3.97 8.19 4.90
CA PHE A 65 -4.07 9.43 4.13
C PHE A 65 -3.60 10.63 4.95
N SER A 66 -4.12 10.82 6.17
CA SER A 66 -3.70 11.93 7.05
C SER A 66 -2.20 11.92 7.30
N ILE A 67 -1.64 10.76 7.67
CA ILE A 67 -0.20 10.61 7.94
C ILE A 67 0.62 10.97 6.69
N VAL A 68 0.27 10.44 5.52
CA VAL A 68 1.05 10.68 4.30
C VAL A 68 0.93 12.14 3.88
N ASN A 69 -0.27 12.70 3.90
CA ASN A 69 -0.51 14.09 3.51
C ASN A 69 0.21 15.08 4.43
N GLU A 70 0.21 14.86 5.75
CA GLU A 70 0.91 15.71 6.72
C GLU A 70 2.45 15.68 6.56
N ASN A 71 3.00 14.59 6.00
CA ASN A 71 4.46 14.39 5.90
C ASN A 71 5.02 14.61 4.48
N SER A 72 4.18 14.59 3.44
CA SER A 72 4.57 14.88 2.05
C SER A 72 4.04 16.21 1.52
N MET A 73 2.89 16.68 2.04
CA MET A 73 2.07 17.75 1.46
C MET A 73 1.58 17.46 0.03
N VAL A 74 1.58 16.19 -0.41
CA VAL A 74 1.11 15.75 -1.73
C VAL A 74 -0.11 14.84 -1.57
N SER A 75 -1.30 15.35 -1.91
CA SER A 75 -2.57 14.63 -1.73
C SER A 75 -2.68 13.36 -2.59
N ASP A 76 -2.05 13.35 -3.76
CA ASP A 76 -2.12 12.21 -4.68
C ASP A 76 -1.30 11.04 -4.13
N LEU A 77 -0.12 11.32 -3.57
CA LEU A 77 0.65 10.33 -2.83
C LEU A 77 -0.14 9.80 -1.63
N ALA A 78 -0.81 10.70 -0.89
CA ALA A 78 -1.66 10.28 0.22
C ALA A 78 -2.81 9.37 -0.22
N SER A 79 -3.41 9.64 -1.36
CA SER A 79 -4.46 8.80 -1.96
C SER A 79 -3.91 7.42 -2.30
N TYR A 80 -2.84 7.36 -3.10
CA TYR A 80 -2.25 6.11 -3.60
C TYR A 80 -1.73 5.22 -2.47
N VAL A 81 -0.99 5.80 -1.51
CA VAL A 81 -0.51 5.05 -0.36
C VAL A 81 -1.68 4.62 0.53
N SER A 82 -2.68 5.46 0.75
CA SER A 82 -3.86 5.04 1.53
C SER A 82 -4.59 3.86 0.89
N ASP A 83 -4.65 3.83 -0.44
CA ASP A 83 -5.32 2.76 -1.19
C ASP A 83 -4.54 1.44 -1.11
N ASP A 84 -3.20 1.48 -1.17
CA ASP A 84 -2.35 0.30 -0.94
C ASP A 84 -2.62 -0.32 0.44
N PHE A 85 -2.65 0.52 1.49
CA PHE A 85 -2.96 0.05 2.84
C PHE A 85 -4.40 -0.43 2.98
N GLY A 86 -5.32 0.10 2.16
CA GLY A 86 -6.66 -0.42 2.00
C GLY A 86 -6.66 -1.86 1.49
N LEU A 87 -5.92 -2.12 0.40
CA LEU A 87 -5.75 -3.47 -0.16
C LEU A 87 -5.14 -4.43 0.86
N PHE A 88 -4.11 -4.02 1.61
CA PHE A 88 -3.54 -4.85 2.66
C PHE A 88 -4.56 -5.20 3.74
N SER A 89 -5.34 -4.21 4.21
CA SER A 89 -6.39 -4.44 5.21
C SER A 89 -7.44 -5.44 4.73
N ASP A 90 -7.92 -5.27 3.51
CA ASP A 90 -8.98 -6.11 2.95
C ASP A 90 -8.45 -7.52 2.65
N ALA A 91 -7.22 -7.63 2.14
CA ALA A 91 -6.59 -8.93 1.95
C ALA A 91 -6.39 -9.70 3.26
N LEU A 92 -5.95 -9.02 4.33
CA LEU A 92 -5.80 -9.62 5.65
C LEU A 92 -7.14 -10.05 6.25
N GLN A 93 -8.22 -9.32 5.98
CA GLN A 93 -9.56 -9.63 6.49
C GLN A 93 -10.07 -11.00 6.01
N ILE A 94 -9.80 -11.34 4.74
CA ILE A 94 -10.28 -12.58 4.12
C ILE A 94 -9.18 -13.61 3.87
N ASN A 95 -7.96 -13.36 4.38
CA ASN A 95 -6.77 -14.17 4.12
C ASN A 95 -6.48 -14.38 2.62
N TYR A 96 -6.73 -13.35 1.81
CA TYR A 96 -6.42 -13.34 0.39
C TYR A 96 -4.91 -13.43 0.17
N ASN A 97 -4.51 -14.25 -0.80
CA ASN A 97 -3.12 -14.44 -1.14
C ASN A 97 -2.86 -14.10 -2.60
N ASN A 98 -1.94 -13.16 -2.83
CA ASN A 98 -1.53 -12.75 -4.16
C ASN A 98 -0.06 -12.33 -4.12
N ALA A 99 0.74 -12.91 -5.01
CA ALA A 99 2.19 -12.72 -5.01
C ALA A 99 2.61 -11.28 -5.31
N TRP A 100 1.86 -10.56 -6.15
CA TRP A 100 2.12 -9.17 -6.45
C TRP A 100 1.81 -8.27 -5.24
N LEU A 101 0.68 -8.49 -4.56
CA LEU A 101 0.33 -7.75 -3.34
C LEU A 101 1.35 -8.01 -2.22
N ASN A 102 1.87 -9.24 -2.12
CA ASN A 102 2.97 -9.57 -1.22
C ASN A 102 4.23 -8.76 -1.56
N GLY A 103 4.58 -8.66 -2.85
CA GLY A 103 5.69 -7.82 -3.32
C GLY A 103 5.53 -6.35 -2.99
N LEU A 104 4.32 -5.82 -3.19
CA LEU A 104 3.96 -4.45 -2.83
C LEU A 104 4.23 -4.18 -1.34
N TRP A 105 3.85 -5.13 -0.47
CA TRP A 105 4.12 -5.05 0.95
C TRP A 105 5.62 -5.14 1.29
N ILE A 106 6.39 -5.98 0.59
CA ILE A 106 7.83 -6.09 0.82
C ILE A 106 8.56 -4.77 0.55
N LYS A 107 8.17 -4.01 -0.49
CA LYS A 107 8.73 -2.66 -0.73
C LYS A 107 8.53 -1.72 0.46
N TYR A 108 7.33 -1.70 1.04
CA TYR A 108 7.11 -0.94 2.28
C TYR A 108 8.00 -1.44 3.43
N LYS A 109 8.17 -2.75 3.61
CA LYS A 109 9.08 -3.31 4.63
C LYS A 109 10.54 -2.94 4.42
N GLU A 110 10.96 -2.77 3.17
CA GLU A 110 12.28 -2.28 2.77
C GLU A 110 12.41 -0.75 2.95
N MET A 111 11.38 -0.11 3.50
CA MET A 111 11.29 1.32 3.76
C MET A 111 11.26 2.16 2.48
N GLU A 112 10.62 1.64 1.43
CA GLU A 112 10.44 2.29 0.13
C GLU A 112 8.96 2.49 -0.19
N ILE A 113 8.65 3.56 -0.92
CA ILE A 113 7.32 3.70 -1.57
C ILE A 113 7.37 2.83 -2.83
N PRO A 114 6.40 1.91 -3.05
CA PRO A 114 6.41 1.07 -4.25
C PRO A 114 6.11 1.88 -5.51
N TYR A 115 6.90 1.67 -6.56
CA TYR A 115 6.70 2.19 -7.92
C TYR A 115 7.39 1.27 -8.94
N GLY A 116 7.06 1.42 -10.22
CA GLY A 116 7.66 0.64 -11.29
C GLY A 116 7.30 -0.84 -11.23
N GLU A 117 8.27 -1.72 -11.52
CA GLU A 117 8.05 -3.16 -11.46
C GLU A 117 8.13 -3.69 -10.03
N ILE A 118 7.14 -4.50 -9.65
CA ILE A 118 7.04 -5.12 -8.33
C ILE A 118 7.27 -6.62 -8.48
N ASP A 119 8.23 -7.14 -7.72
CA ASP A 119 8.53 -8.57 -7.70
C ASP A 119 7.37 -9.38 -7.13
N ASN A 120 7.06 -10.52 -7.75
CA ASN A 120 6.10 -11.45 -7.20
C ASN A 120 6.74 -12.22 -6.05
N ILE A 121 6.19 -12.07 -4.84
CA ILE A 121 6.68 -12.71 -3.63
C ILE A 121 5.69 -13.79 -3.18
N GLU A 122 6.13 -15.04 -3.25
CA GLU A 122 5.40 -16.17 -2.71
C GLU A 122 5.26 -16.08 -1.19
N GLY A 123 4.17 -16.64 -0.66
CA GLY A 123 3.87 -16.62 0.77
C GLY A 123 2.43 -16.21 1.02
N ASN A 124 2.15 -15.62 2.18
CA ASN A 124 0.85 -15.04 2.50
C ASN A 124 1.10 -13.77 3.32
N LEU A 125 0.34 -12.71 3.05
CA LEU A 125 0.51 -11.40 3.70
C LEU A 125 0.49 -11.48 5.24
N ASN A 126 -0.34 -12.35 5.84
CA ASN A 126 -0.35 -12.58 7.29
C ASN A 126 1.01 -13.06 7.84
N ASN A 127 1.73 -13.88 7.07
CA ASN A 127 3.06 -14.38 7.43
C ASN A 127 4.14 -13.33 7.14
N LEU A 128 3.98 -12.56 6.06
CA LEU A 128 4.97 -11.57 5.59
C LEU A 128 4.98 -10.27 6.40
N LEU A 129 3.90 -9.98 7.13
CA LEU A 129 3.83 -8.85 8.07
C LEU A 129 4.96 -8.85 9.12
N GLY A 130 5.58 -10.01 9.40
CA GLY A 130 6.61 -10.16 10.43
C GLY A 130 5.99 -10.38 11.79
#